data_AF-A0A507QKS4-F1
#
_entry.id   AF-A0A507QKS4-F1
#
_cell.length_a   1.000
_cell.length_b   1.000
_cell.length_c   1.000
_cell.angle_alpha   90.00
_cell.angle_beta   90.00
_cell.angle_gamma   90.00
#
_symmetry.space_group_name_H-M   'P 1'
#
loop_
_entity.id
_entity.type
_entity.pdbx_description
1 polymer ?
#
loop_
_entity_poly.entity_id
_entity_poly.type
_entity_poly.pdbx_seq_one_letter_code
_entity_poly.pdbx_strand_id
1 'polypeptide(L)'
;MSDSTVGQTKQFGKGQRTVPHPVQKAQKWYPVDDEPQPKKVRKAIRPTKLRESLQPGAILILLAGRFRGKRVILLKHLGQGVLLVTGPFKINGVPLRRVNARYVIATSKRVDISGVDQKALEKASAPEYFTKEKSQEKKSEEAFFQQGEKAEKKKVASDRANDQKAIDQTILASVKKENFLGSYLATTFSLRNGDKPHEMKW
;
A
#
# COMPACT_ATOMS: atom_id res chain seq x y z
N MET A 1 -27.57 19.29 -9.81
CA MET A 1 -26.35 19.54 -10.60
C MET A 1 -26.75 20.50 -11.71
N SER A 2 -26.57 21.80 -11.50
CA SER A 2 -26.89 22.82 -12.50
C SER A 2 -25.95 22.68 -13.68
N ASP A 3 -26.52 22.62 -14.89
CA ASP A 3 -25.79 22.39 -16.13
C ASP A 3 -24.98 23.65 -16.52
N SER A 4 -23.78 23.77 -15.96
CA SER A 4 -22.86 24.90 -16.19
C SER A 4 -22.19 24.85 -17.57
N THR A 5 -22.62 23.96 -18.46
CA THR A 5 -22.04 23.78 -19.80
C THR A 5 -22.83 24.50 -20.90
N VAL A 6 -24.00 25.06 -20.58
CA VAL A 6 -24.88 25.71 -21.55
C VAL A 6 -24.54 27.21 -21.68
N GLY A 7 -24.36 27.69 -22.92
CA GLY A 7 -24.09 29.10 -23.21
C GLY A 7 -25.22 30.01 -22.72
N GLN A 8 -24.87 31.24 -22.29
CA GLN A 8 -25.84 32.20 -21.75
C GLN A 8 -26.33 33.16 -22.84
N THR A 9 -27.65 33.26 -23.03
CA THR A 9 -28.25 34.29 -23.89
C THR A 9 -28.20 35.64 -23.19
N LYS A 10 -27.45 36.59 -23.77
CA LYS A 10 -27.32 37.96 -23.26
C LYS A 10 -27.90 38.95 -24.27
N GLN A 11 -28.56 39.98 -23.75
CA GLN A 11 -29.07 41.10 -24.53
C GLN A 11 -27.91 42.04 -24.90
N PHE A 12 -27.79 42.40 -26.17
CA PHE A 12 -26.83 43.37 -26.69
C PHE A 12 -27.60 44.43 -27.49
N GLY A 13 -27.89 45.57 -26.85
CA GLY A 13 -28.70 46.63 -27.45
C GLY A 13 -30.14 46.18 -27.70
N LYS A 14 -30.61 46.28 -28.95
CA LYS A 14 -31.97 45.86 -29.36
C LYS A 14 -32.09 44.36 -29.72
N GLY A 15 -31.01 43.58 -29.64
CA GLY A 15 -30.98 42.17 -30.06
C GLY A 15 -30.38 41.23 -29.02
N GLN A 16 -30.76 39.95 -29.07
CA GLN A 16 -30.22 38.88 -28.21
C GLN A 16 -29.11 38.10 -28.92
N ARG A 17 -28.04 37.75 -28.18
CA ARG A 17 -27.00 36.83 -28.65
C ARG A 17 -26.68 35.79 -27.58
N THR A 18 -26.52 34.54 -28.00
CA THR A 18 -26.04 33.48 -27.12
C THR A 18 -24.52 33.54 -27.03
N VAL A 19 -24.01 33.78 -25.82
CA VAL A 19 -22.58 33.77 -25.53
C VAL A 19 -22.17 32.34 -25.14
N PRO A 20 -21.37 31.65 -25.96
CA PRO A 20 -20.93 30.30 -25.65
C PRO A 20 -20.08 30.30 -24.37
N HIS A 21 -20.24 29.25 -23.57
CA HIS A 21 -19.45 29.06 -22.35
C HIS A 21 -17.95 29.02 -22.70
N PRO A 22 -17.03 29.53 -21.86
CA PRO A 22 -15.59 29.54 -22.16
C PRO A 22 -15.01 28.20 -22.61
N VAL A 23 -15.57 27.07 -22.17
CA VAL A 23 -15.19 25.69 -22.58
C VAL A 23 -15.54 25.40 -24.06
N GLN A 24 -16.55 26.05 -24.61
CA GLN A 24 -16.97 25.93 -26.02
C GLN A 24 -16.23 26.92 -26.93
N LYS A 25 -15.50 27.88 -26.37
CA LYS A 25 -14.70 28.82 -27.16
C LYS A 25 -13.44 28.13 -27.63
N ALA A 26 -13.12 28.29 -28.91
CA ALA A 26 -11.90 27.78 -29.47
C ALA A 26 -10.66 28.43 -28.79
N GLN A 27 -9.58 27.67 -28.61
CA GLN A 27 -8.37 28.21 -28.01
C GLN A 27 -7.76 29.28 -28.93
N LYS A 28 -7.15 30.32 -28.34
CA LYS A 28 -6.49 31.39 -29.09
C LYS A 28 -5.15 30.96 -29.69
N TRP A 29 -4.53 29.94 -29.09
CA TRP A 29 -3.24 29.39 -29.50
C TRP A 29 -3.44 27.96 -30.00
N TYR A 30 -2.84 27.62 -31.13
CA TYR A 30 -2.82 26.27 -31.70
C TYR A 30 -1.35 25.83 -31.84
N PRO A 31 -1.02 24.57 -31.50
CA PRO A 31 0.30 24.01 -31.80
C PRO A 31 0.50 23.92 -33.33
N VAL A 32 1.76 23.94 -33.76
CA VAL A 32 2.13 23.82 -35.19
C VAL A 32 1.88 22.41 -35.70
N ASP A 33 2.10 21.40 -34.85
CA ASP A 33 1.91 19.99 -35.16
C ASP A 33 0.80 19.38 -34.29
N ASP A 34 -0.01 18.50 -34.88
CA ASP A 34 -1.03 17.74 -34.16
C ASP A 34 -0.41 16.53 -33.44
N GLU A 35 -0.71 16.37 -32.15
CA GLU A 35 -0.32 15.18 -31.40
C GLU A 35 -1.21 13.98 -31.80
N PRO A 36 -0.64 12.86 -32.27
CA PRO A 36 -1.43 11.70 -32.67
C PRO A 36 -2.13 11.08 -31.45
N GLN A 37 -3.45 10.88 -31.57
CA GLN A 37 -4.24 10.28 -30.49
C GLN A 37 -3.88 8.79 -30.31
N PRO A 38 -3.64 8.32 -29.06
CA PRO A 38 -3.34 6.92 -28.81
C PRO A 38 -4.53 6.04 -29.18
N LYS A 39 -4.26 4.93 -29.88
CA LYS A 39 -5.30 3.96 -30.26
C LYS A 39 -5.96 3.37 -29.01
N LYS A 40 -7.30 3.27 -29.03
CA LYS A 40 -8.07 2.65 -27.94
C LYS A 40 -7.71 1.16 -27.83
N VAL A 41 -7.03 0.78 -26.75
CA VAL A 41 -6.66 -0.61 -26.47
C VAL A 41 -7.74 -1.31 -25.66
N ARG A 42 -8.04 -2.58 -25.96
CA ARG A 42 -9.01 -3.43 -25.23
C ARG A 42 -8.46 -4.04 -23.92
N LYS A 43 -7.38 -3.49 -23.36
CA LYS A 43 -6.78 -4.01 -22.12
C LYS A 43 -7.62 -3.55 -20.92
N ALA A 44 -8.13 -4.50 -20.14
CA ALA A 44 -8.86 -4.25 -18.91
C ALA A 44 -8.02 -4.67 -17.69
N ILE A 45 -8.22 -3.98 -16.56
CA ILE A 45 -7.59 -4.31 -15.28
C ILE A 45 -8.26 -5.59 -14.75
N ARG A 46 -7.48 -6.67 -14.65
CA ARG A 46 -7.96 -7.95 -14.10
C ARG A 46 -7.76 -7.98 -12.59
N PRO A 47 -8.69 -8.58 -11.82
CA PRO A 47 -8.51 -8.76 -10.38
C PRO A 47 -7.30 -9.67 -10.12
N THR A 48 -6.56 -9.38 -9.04
CA THR A 48 -5.41 -10.21 -8.67
C THR A 48 -5.89 -11.52 -8.05
N LYS A 49 -5.48 -12.65 -8.62
CA LYS A 49 -5.70 -13.99 -8.03
C LYS A 49 -4.54 -14.32 -7.08
N LEU A 50 -4.85 -14.56 -5.82
CA LEU A 50 -3.89 -15.02 -4.81
C LEU A 50 -3.83 -16.55 -4.78
N ARG A 51 -2.71 -17.09 -4.30
CA ARG A 51 -2.49 -18.53 -4.14
C ARG A 51 -3.30 -19.04 -2.93
N GLU A 52 -3.80 -20.26 -3.01
CA GLU A 52 -4.60 -20.89 -1.95
C GLU A 52 -3.84 -21.05 -0.62
N SER A 53 -2.51 -21.14 -0.66
CA SER A 53 -1.68 -21.22 0.54
C SER A 53 -1.69 -19.93 1.38
N LEU A 54 -2.00 -18.78 0.76
CA LEU A 54 -2.04 -17.49 1.43
C LEU A 54 -3.38 -17.30 2.11
N GLN A 55 -3.61 -18.00 3.21
CA GLN A 55 -4.81 -17.80 4.04
C GLN A 55 -4.51 -16.82 5.18
N PRO A 56 -5.46 -15.97 5.59
CA PRO A 56 -5.35 -15.18 6.82
C PRO A 56 -4.94 -16.08 8.00
N GLY A 57 -3.96 -15.65 8.79
CA GLY A 57 -3.39 -16.48 9.86
C GLY A 57 -2.12 -17.22 9.47
N ALA A 58 -1.85 -17.42 8.19
CA ALA A 58 -0.65 -18.11 7.74
C ALA A 58 0.62 -17.35 8.11
N ILE A 59 1.64 -18.10 8.53
CA ILE A 59 2.98 -17.55 8.71
C ILE A 59 3.66 -17.48 7.35
N LEU A 60 4.31 -16.35 7.12
CA LEU A 60 4.89 -15.92 5.87
C LEU A 60 6.38 -15.66 6.08
N ILE A 61 7.22 -16.08 5.15
CA ILE A 61 8.64 -15.72 5.10
C ILE A 61 8.81 -14.65 4.03
N LEU A 62 9.28 -13.46 4.44
CA LEU A 62 9.56 -12.37 3.51
C LEU A 62 10.85 -12.65 2.75
N LEU A 63 10.83 -12.55 1.42
CA LEU A 63 12.02 -12.79 0.60
C LEU A 63 12.75 -11.50 0.22
N ALA A 64 12.03 -10.39 0.10
CA ALA A 64 12.57 -9.14 -0.41
C ALA A 64 12.40 -7.96 0.57
N GLY A 65 13.25 -6.96 0.40
CA GLY A 65 13.23 -5.71 1.16
C GLY A 65 14.01 -5.76 2.48
N ARG A 66 13.79 -4.74 3.33
CA ARG A 66 14.53 -4.57 4.60
C ARG A 66 14.33 -5.75 5.57
N PHE A 67 13.16 -6.37 5.54
CA PHE A 67 12.76 -7.45 6.45
C PHE A 67 12.87 -8.85 5.81
N ARG A 68 13.73 -9.02 4.81
CA ARG A 68 13.99 -10.33 4.19
C ARG A 68 14.41 -11.37 5.24
N GLY A 69 13.99 -12.61 5.04
CA GLY A 69 14.15 -13.74 5.96
C GLY A 69 13.25 -13.68 7.21
N LYS A 70 12.61 -12.55 7.53
CA LYS A 70 11.73 -12.49 8.71
C LYS A 70 10.47 -13.32 8.52
N ARG A 71 10.03 -13.95 9.60
CA ARG A 71 8.79 -14.71 9.68
C ARG A 71 7.69 -13.83 10.25
N VAL A 72 6.58 -13.74 9.53
CA VAL A 72 5.58 -12.68 9.70
C VAL A 72 4.18 -13.25 9.50
N ILE A 73 3.15 -12.68 10.10
CA ILE A 73 1.79 -13.25 10.07
C ILE A 73 0.93 -12.48 9.05
N LEU A 74 0.21 -13.22 8.20
CA LEU A 74 -0.74 -12.67 7.24
C LEU A 74 -2.03 -12.25 7.95
N LEU A 75 -2.42 -10.98 7.84
CA LEU A 75 -3.68 -10.48 8.40
C LEU A 75 -4.82 -10.49 7.39
N LYS A 76 -4.63 -9.81 6.25
CA LYS A 76 -5.70 -9.58 5.27
C LYS A 76 -5.14 -9.43 3.85
N HIS A 77 -5.96 -9.79 2.87
CA HIS A 77 -5.72 -9.50 1.46
C HIS A 77 -6.23 -8.11 1.11
N LEU A 78 -5.38 -7.26 0.53
CA LEU A 78 -5.78 -5.95 0.03
C LEU A 78 -6.17 -6.06 -1.45
N GLY A 79 -7.15 -5.27 -1.87
CA GLY A 79 -7.70 -5.31 -3.24
C GLY A 79 -6.68 -5.03 -4.36
N GLN A 80 -5.54 -4.41 -4.03
CA GLN A 80 -4.44 -4.14 -4.96
C GLN A 80 -3.56 -5.39 -5.27
N GLY A 81 -3.92 -6.57 -4.77
CA GLY A 81 -3.09 -7.78 -4.92
C GLY A 81 -1.91 -7.82 -3.96
N VAL A 82 -2.00 -7.06 -2.87
CA VAL A 82 -0.96 -6.89 -1.85
C VAL A 82 -1.47 -7.46 -0.54
N LEU A 83 -0.57 -7.97 0.28
CA LEU A 83 -0.88 -8.57 1.58
C LEU A 83 -0.65 -7.54 2.68
N LEU A 84 -1.58 -7.46 3.64
CA LEU A 84 -1.36 -6.79 4.92
C LEU A 84 -0.79 -7.80 5.90
N VAL A 85 0.38 -7.48 6.44
CA VAL A 85 1.21 -8.41 7.20
C VAL A 85 1.67 -7.71 8.49
N THR A 86 1.70 -8.43 9.61
CA THR A 86 2.30 -7.96 10.87
C THR A 86 3.26 -9.01 11.42
N GLY A 87 4.45 -8.57 11.82
CA GLY A 87 5.33 -9.40 12.63
C GLY A 87 5.25 -8.82 14.01
N PRO A 88 4.65 -9.50 15.01
CA PRO A 88 4.39 -8.88 16.30
C PRO A 88 5.61 -8.06 16.75
N PHE A 89 5.46 -6.73 16.80
CA PHE A 89 6.61 -5.82 16.63
C PHE A 89 7.65 -6.02 17.73
N LYS A 90 7.17 -6.44 18.91
CA LYS A 90 7.97 -6.82 20.08
C LYS A 90 8.87 -8.04 19.85
N ILE A 91 8.52 -8.96 18.95
CA ILE A 91 9.23 -10.22 18.69
C ILE A 91 10.29 -10.03 17.61
N ASN A 92 9.92 -9.50 16.44
CA ASN A 92 10.79 -9.50 15.25
C ASN A 92 11.05 -8.11 14.65
N GLY A 93 10.45 -7.05 15.20
CA GLY A 93 10.63 -5.66 14.76
C GLY A 93 10.02 -5.33 13.40
N VAL A 94 9.11 -6.15 12.87
CA VAL A 94 8.43 -5.92 11.59
C VAL A 94 7.07 -5.25 11.83
N PRO A 95 6.90 -3.94 11.58
CA PRO A 95 5.61 -3.30 11.80
C PRO A 95 4.57 -3.79 10.79
N LEU A 96 3.31 -3.39 11.00
CA LEU A 96 2.24 -3.48 10.01
C LEU A 96 2.73 -2.94 8.69
N ARG A 97 2.70 -3.78 7.66
CA ARG A 97 3.29 -3.45 6.37
C ARG A 97 2.57 -4.13 5.24
N ARG A 98 2.53 -3.42 4.11
CA ARG A 98 2.10 -3.98 2.82
C ARG A 98 3.23 -4.76 2.17
N VAL A 99 2.94 -5.97 1.72
CA VAL A 99 3.90 -6.86 1.07
C VAL A 99 3.28 -7.48 -0.18
N ASN A 100 4.00 -7.48 -1.29
CA ASN A 100 3.53 -8.15 -2.50
C ASN A 100 3.57 -9.68 -2.32
N ALA A 101 2.46 -10.35 -2.64
CA ALA A 101 2.30 -11.80 -2.51
C ALA A 101 3.36 -12.63 -3.25
N ARG A 102 3.99 -12.08 -4.31
CA ARG A 102 5.07 -12.76 -5.05
C ARG A 102 6.36 -12.92 -4.26
N TYR A 103 6.64 -12.03 -3.31
CA TYR A 103 7.91 -12.01 -2.57
C TYR A 103 7.80 -12.66 -1.19
N VAL A 104 6.94 -13.68 -1.10
CA VAL A 104 6.61 -14.34 0.15
C VAL A 104 6.54 -15.85 -0.07
N ILE A 105 7.08 -16.60 0.88
CA ILE A 105 6.79 -18.03 1.02
C ILE A 105 5.73 -18.19 2.10
N ALA A 106 4.61 -18.84 1.75
CA ALA A 106 3.60 -19.23 2.72
C ALA A 106 4.03 -20.55 3.36
N THR A 107 4.07 -20.59 4.70
CA THR A 107 4.28 -21.84 5.42
C THR A 107 2.94 -22.50 5.74
N SER A 108 3.00 -23.78 6.06
CA SER A 108 1.89 -24.64 6.47
C SER A 108 1.27 -24.22 7.81
N LYS A 109 2.05 -23.58 8.68
CA LYS A 109 1.60 -23.20 10.02
C LYS A 109 0.72 -21.95 9.99
N ARG A 110 -0.40 -22.00 10.70
CA ARG A 110 -1.36 -20.91 10.86
C ARG A 110 -1.57 -20.58 12.32
N VAL A 111 -1.77 -19.29 12.60
CA VAL A 111 -2.12 -18.73 13.90
C VAL A 111 -3.57 -18.25 13.82
N ASP A 112 -4.32 -18.43 14.90
CA ASP A 112 -5.68 -17.91 14.97
C ASP A 112 -5.69 -16.38 15.13
N ILE A 113 -6.44 -15.72 14.25
CA ILE A 113 -6.57 -14.26 14.10
C ILE A 113 -8.00 -13.78 14.42
N SER A 114 -8.92 -14.69 14.77
CA SER A 114 -10.34 -14.38 15.01
C SER A 114 -10.59 -13.24 16.01
N GLY A 115 -9.69 -13.07 16.99
CA GLY A 115 -9.78 -12.03 18.02
C GLY A 115 -9.14 -10.68 17.69
N VAL A 116 -8.61 -10.47 16.48
CA VAL A 116 -7.98 -9.19 16.10
C VAL A 116 -9.04 -8.07 15.99
N ASP A 117 -8.70 -6.89 16.48
CA ASP A 117 -9.58 -5.71 16.38
C ASP A 117 -9.84 -5.35 14.91
N GLN A 118 -11.08 -5.58 14.47
CA GLN A 118 -11.51 -5.37 13.10
C GLN A 118 -11.46 -3.89 12.72
N LYS A 119 -11.67 -2.96 13.66
CA LYS A 119 -11.65 -1.52 13.36
C LYS A 119 -10.24 -1.06 12.98
N ALA A 120 -9.24 -1.46 13.77
CA ALA A 120 -7.85 -1.19 13.46
C ALA A 120 -7.41 -1.87 12.15
N LEU A 121 -7.91 -3.09 11.89
CA LEU A 121 -7.62 -3.83 10.67
C LEU A 121 -8.19 -3.14 9.41
N GLU A 122 -9.44 -2.66 9.45
CA GLU A 122 -10.04 -1.94 8.33
C GLU A 122 -9.34 -0.60 8.07
N LYS A 123 -9.01 0.15 9.13
CA LYS A 123 -8.23 1.38 9.03
C LYS A 123 -6.88 1.14 8.37
N ALA A 124 -6.15 0.11 8.80
CA ALA A 124 -4.86 -0.26 8.21
C ALA A 124 -4.99 -0.80 6.77
N SER A 125 -6.15 -1.33 6.40
CA SER A 125 -6.40 -1.86 5.06
C SER A 125 -6.69 -0.78 4.02
N ALA A 126 -6.99 0.45 4.45
CA ALA A 126 -7.26 1.55 3.54
C ALA A 126 -6.06 1.84 2.62
N PRO A 127 -6.28 2.10 1.31
CA PRO A 127 -5.20 2.35 0.35
C PRO A 127 -4.28 3.51 0.74
N GLU A 128 -4.84 4.51 1.42
CA GLU A 128 -4.20 5.76 1.82
C GLU A 128 -3.32 5.59 3.07
N TYR A 129 -3.61 4.61 3.93
CA TYR A 129 -2.98 4.44 5.24
C TYR A 129 -1.45 4.31 5.15
N PHE A 130 -0.95 3.64 4.12
CA PHE A 130 0.49 3.42 3.88
C PHE A 130 1.09 4.32 2.80
N THR A 131 0.37 5.36 2.38
CA THR A 131 0.94 6.34 1.45
C THR A 131 2.02 7.16 2.16
N LYS A 132 3.05 7.52 1.40
CA LYS A 132 4.06 8.45 1.89
C LYS A 132 3.49 9.85 1.77
N GLU A 133 3.56 10.62 2.86
CA GLU A 133 3.35 12.05 2.80
C GLU A 133 4.30 12.66 1.77
N LYS A 134 3.75 13.47 0.86
CA LYS A 134 4.55 14.24 -0.10
C LYS A 134 5.08 15.47 0.63
N SER A 135 6.40 15.67 0.64
CA SER A 135 6.98 16.91 1.15
C SER A 135 6.52 18.08 0.28
N GLN A 136 6.08 19.17 0.91
CA GLN A 136 5.67 20.41 0.25
C GLN A 136 6.86 21.32 -0.10
N GLU A 137 8.08 20.76 -0.14
CA GLU A 137 9.26 21.54 -0.49
C GLU A 137 9.16 21.98 -1.95
N LYS A 138 9.06 23.30 -2.15
CA LYS A 138 9.22 23.92 -3.46
C LYS A 138 10.64 23.59 -3.92
N LYS A 139 10.79 23.13 -5.16
CA LYS A 139 12.09 22.92 -5.79
C LYS A 139 12.75 24.30 -6.05
N SER A 140 13.22 24.97 -5.01
CA SER A 140 14.11 26.13 -5.14
C SER A 140 15.56 25.66 -5.13
N GLU A 141 16.45 26.43 -5.73
CA GLU A 141 17.88 26.11 -5.85
C GLU A 141 18.54 25.98 -4.47
N GLU A 142 18.14 26.80 -3.49
CA GLU A 142 18.61 26.71 -2.09
C GLU A 142 18.22 25.40 -1.40
N ALA A 143 17.03 24.86 -1.68
CA ALA A 143 16.57 23.59 -1.10
C ALA A 143 17.36 22.38 -1.65
N PHE A 144 17.98 22.51 -2.82
CA PHE A 144 18.85 21.50 -3.41
C PHE A 144 20.21 21.41 -2.68
N PHE A 145 20.77 22.55 -2.23
CA PHE A 145 22.03 22.57 -1.48
C PHE A 145 21.88 22.10 -0.02
N GLN A 146 20.70 22.26 0.59
CA GLN A 146 20.41 21.74 1.93
C GLN A 146 20.19 20.21 1.97
N GLN A 147 20.03 19.56 0.81
CA GLN A 147 19.79 18.12 0.71
C GLN A 147 21.03 17.26 1.03
N GLY A 148 22.22 17.88 1.17
CA GLY A 148 23.45 17.24 1.62
C GLY A 148 23.56 17.08 3.15
N GLU A 149 22.75 17.79 3.94
CA GLU A 149 22.67 17.55 5.38
C GLU A 149 21.89 16.26 5.66
N LYS A 150 22.33 15.49 6.67
CA LYS A 150 21.74 14.19 7.00
C LYS A 150 20.23 14.32 7.21
N ALA A 151 19.47 13.80 6.25
CA ALA A 151 18.01 13.78 6.29
C ALA A 151 17.48 13.38 7.68
N GLU A 152 16.69 14.26 8.29
CA GLU A 152 16.10 14.01 9.60
C GLU A 152 15.35 12.66 9.59
N LYS A 153 15.60 11.85 10.61
CA LYS A 153 14.92 10.57 10.76
C LYS A 153 13.43 10.82 10.94
N LYS A 154 12.62 10.31 10.01
CA LYS A 154 11.15 10.38 10.09
C LYS A 154 10.68 9.88 11.45
N LYS A 155 10.09 10.78 12.26
CA LYS A 155 9.41 10.40 13.50
C LYS A 155 8.20 9.55 13.12
N VAL A 156 8.07 8.39 13.77
CA VAL A 156 6.93 7.49 13.54
C VAL A 156 5.68 8.19 14.06
N ALA A 157 4.64 8.30 13.22
CA ALA A 157 3.35 8.83 13.65
C ALA A 157 2.81 8.00 14.82
N SER A 158 2.44 8.68 15.91
CA SER A 158 1.90 8.07 17.14
C SER A 158 0.74 7.11 16.85
N ASP A 159 -0.09 7.47 15.87
CA ASP A 159 -1.30 6.73 15.53
C ASP A 159 -1.00 5.33 15.00
N ARG A 160 0.03 5.20 14.15
CA ARG A 160 0.43 3.89 13.61
C ARG A 160 0.99 2.98 14.70
N ALA A 161 1.65 3.55 15.71
CA ALA A 161 2.15 2.79 16.85
C ALA A 161 1.00 2.30 17.75
N ASN A 162 -0.07 3.08 17.88
CA ASN A 162 -1.28 2.68 18.62
C ASN A 162 -2.05 1.58 17.87
N ASP A 163 -2.26 1.75 16.57
CA ASP A 163 -2.91 0.74 15.71
C ASP A 163 -2.12 -0.58 15.73
N GLN A 164 -0.78 -0.50 15.73
CA GLN A 164 0.10 -1.67 15.88
C GLN A 164 -0.13 -2.40 17.21
N LYS A 165 -0.14 -1.66 18.33
CA LYS A 165 -0.33 -2.25 19.66
C LYS A 165 -1.68 -2.95 19.79
N ALA A 166 -2.74 -2.34 19.27
CA ALA A 166 -4.09 -2.91 19.29
C ALA A 166 -4.16 -4.25 18.55
N ILE A 167 -3.56 -4.32 17.35
CA ILE A 167 -3.53 -5.56 16.56
C ILE A 167 -2.60 -6.61 17.21
N ASP A 168 -1.40 -6.22 17.64
CA ASP A 168 -0.42 -7.17 18.16
C ASP A 168 -0.83 -7.77 19.51
N GLN A 169 -1.59 -7.05 20.34
CA GLN A 169 -1.97 -7.54 21.68
C GLN A 169 -2.69 -8.90 21.61
N THR A 170 -3.60 -9.05 20.66
CA THR A 170 -4.41 -10.26 20.46
C THR A 170 -3.56 -11.39 19.87
N ILE A 171 -2.72 -11.08 18.88
CA ILE A 171 -1.82 -12.03 18.23
C ILE A 171 -0.77 -12.55 19.22
N LEU A 172 -0.21 -11.69 20.07
CA LEU A 172 0.74 -12.07 21.10
C LEU A 172 0.13 -13.03 22.12
N ALA A 173 -1.16 -12.88 22.44
CA ALA A 173 -1.87 -13.83 23.29
C ALA A 173 -1.97 -15.21 22.62
N SER A 174 -2.30 -15.26 21.32
CA SER A 174 -2.31 -16.51 20.54
C SER A 174 -0.93 -17.15 20.42
N VAL A 175 0.12 -16.35 20.17
CA VAL A 175 1.49 -16.85 20.02
C VAL A 175 2.03 -17.45 21.31
N LYS A 176 1.65 -16.91 22.47
CA LYS A 176 2.07 -17.45 23.78
C LYS A 176 1.43 -18.79 24.12
N LYS A 177 0.28 -19.13 23.53
CA LYS A 177 -0.39 -20.42 23.76
C LYS A 177 0.37 -21.59 23.13
N GLU A 178 1.17 -21.32 22.10
CA GLU A 178 1.90 -22.36 21.38
C GLU A 178 3.39 -22.36 21.75
N ASN A 179 3.88 -23.53 22.16
CA ASN A 179 5.26 -23.69 22.59
C ASN A 179 6.23 -23.35 21.44
N PHE A 180 7.27 -22.57 21.76
CA PHE A 180 8.34 -22.16 20.85
C PHE A 180 7.94 -21.28 19.64
N LEU A 181 6.66 -20.97 19.45
CA LEU A 181 6.22 -20.17 18.31
C LEU A 181 6.80 -18.74 18.34
N GLY A 182 6.91 -18.14 19.54
CA GLY A 182 7.57 -16.84 19.70
C GLY A 182 9.03 -16.85 19.23
N SER A 183 9.79 -17.88 19.60
CA SER A 183 11.18 -18.07 19.16
C SER A 183 11.29 -18.33 17.65
N TYR A 184 10.34 -19.08 17.09
CA TYR A 184 10.24 -19.30 15.64
C TYR A 184 10.00 -17.99 14.88
N LEU A 185 9.12 -17.11 15.36
CA LEU A 185 8.86 -15.80 14.74
C LEU A 185 10.03 -14.81 14.89
N ALA A 186 10.80 -14.91 15.99
CA ALA A 186 11.98 -14.07 16.22
C ALA A 186 13.15 -14.43 15.30
N THR A 187 13.31 -15.72 15.00
CA THR A 187 14.42 -16.22 14.17
C THR A 187 14.24 -15.86 12.70
N THR A 188 15.36 -15.68 12.00
CA THR A 188 15.39 -15.31 10.59
C THR A 188 15.60 -16.55 9.74
N PHE A 189 14.85 -16.70 8.66
CA PHE A 189 15.03 -17.75 7.67
C PHE A 189 16.25 -17.45 6.79
N SER A 190 17.12 -18.44 6.64
CA SER A 190 18.26 -18.45 5.74
C SER A 190 18.51 -19.89 5.29
N LEU A 191 19.00 -20.07 4.07
CA LEU A 191 19.49 -21.37 3.60
C LEU A 191 20.94 -21.56 4.07
N ARG A 192 21.27 -22.75 4.53
CA ARG A 192 22.64 -23.19 4.86
C ARG A 192 23.19 -24.12 3.78
N ASN A 193 24.46 -24.46 3.88
CA ASN A 193 25.07 -25.45 3.01
C ASN A 193 24.36 -26.80 3.17
N GLY A 194 23.88 -27.36 2.05
CA GLY A 194 23.09 -28.60 2.02
C GLY A 194 21.58 -28.40 1.97
N ASP A 195 21.08 -27.20 2.26
CA ASP A 195 19.64 -26.90 2.16
C ASP A 195 19.20 -26.76 0.70
N LYS A 196 18.24 -27.60 0.29
CA LYS A 196 17.67 -27.60 -1.06
C LYS A 196 16.21 -27.17 -1.07
N PRO A 197 15.87 -25.94 -1.52
CA PRO A 197 14.51 -25.41 -1.45
C PRO A 197 13.44 -26.25 -2.16
N HIS A 198 13.81 -27.03 -3.18
CA HIS A 198 12.89 -27.92 -3.90
C HIS A 198 12.55 -29.20 -3.12
N GLU A 199 13.38 -29.59 -2.15
CA GLU A 199 13.13 -30.71 -1.23
C GLU A 199 12.43 -30.24 0.06
N MET A 200 12.48 -28.94 0.36
CA MET A 200 11.85 -28.35 1.55
C MET A 200 10.33 -28.32 1.45
N LYS A 201 9.67 -28.73 2.53
CA LYS A 201 8.23 -28.54 2.74
C LYS A 201 8.00 -27.27 3.54
N TRP A 202 7.10 -26.43 3.04
CA TRP A 202 6.79 -25.12 3.60
C TRP A 202 5.47 -25.17 4.35
#